data_AF-A0A379LS25-F1
#
_entry.id   AF-A0A379LS25-F1
#
_cell.length_a   1.000
_cell.length_b   1.000
_cell.length_c   1.000
_cell.angle_alpha   90.00
_cell.angle_beta   90.00
_cell.angle_gamma   90.00
#
_symmetry.space_group_name_H-M   'P 1'
#
loop_
_entity.id
_entity.type
_entity.pdbx_description
1 polymer ?
#
loop_
_entity_poly.entity_id
_entity_poly.type
_entity_poly.pdbx_seq_one_letter_code
_entity_poly.pdbx_strand_id
1 'polypeptide(L)'
;MFLEGINARLRWDDKGRYDVQRNYSIDYHNQIFVQNAELHTHGFVTPDLGMACYRNSVLLRELTGREVYPIERQIAFQTFPAKSEH
;
A
#
# COMPACT_ATOMS: atom_id res chain seq x y z
N MET A 1 -20.81 12.55 -5.07
CA MET A 1 -19.65 11.75 -5.53
C MET A 1 -19.69 10.38 -4.85
N PHE A 2 -19.26 9.28 -5.49
CA PHE A 2 -19.40 7.89 -4.97
C PHE A 2 -18.87 7.66 -3.53
N LEU A 3 -17.85 8.43 -3.11
CA LEU A 3 -17.17 8.27 -1.82
C LEU A 3 -17.64 9.25 -0.72
N GLU A 4 -18.55 10.19 -1.01
CA GLU A 4 -19.00 11.20 -0.03
C GLU A 4 -19.59 10.58 1.24
N GLY A 5 -20.33 9.47 1.11
CA GLY A 5 -20.99 8.81 2.25
C GLY A 5 -20.06 8.16 3.26
N ILE A 6 -18.80 7.92 2.91
CA ILE A 6 -17.80 7.32 3.80
C ILE A 6 -16.64 8.26 4.12
N ASN A 7 -16.73 9.53 3.72
CA ASN A 7 -15.63 10.50 3.80
C ASN A 7 -15.07 10.63 5.23
N ALA A 8 -15.92 10.60 6.24
CA ALA A 8 -15.53 10.65 7.66
C ALA A 8 -14.72 9.43 8.15
N ARG A 9 -14.71 8.33 7.40
CA ARG A 9 -13.94 7.10 7.72
C ARG A 9 -12.59 7.07 7.01
N LEU A 10 -12.38 7.95 6.04
CA LEU A 10 -11.16 7.99 5.22
C LEU A 10 -10.08 8.82 5.92
N ARG A 11 -8.83 8.43 5.72
CA ARG A 11 -7.65 9.18 6.14
C ARG A 11 -7.23 10.12 5.03
N TRP A 12 -6.97 11.35 5.41
CA TRP A 12 -6.55 12.42 4.52
C TRP A 12 -5.18 12.94 4.92
N ASP A 13 -4.34 13.24 3.93
CA ASP A 13 -3.07 13.95 4.13
C ASP A 13 -3.30 15.47 4.25
N ASP A 14 -2.26 16.21 4.64
CA ASP A 14 -2.31 17.68 4.78
C ASP A 14 -2.64 18.42 3.47
N LYS A 15 -2.62 17.72 2.32
CA LYS A 15 -2.93 18.25 0.99
C LYS A 15 -4.32 17.83 0.49
N GLY A 16 -5.14 17.20 1.34
CA GLY A 16 -6.50 16.77 0.99
C GLY A 16 -6.54 15.58 0.02
N ARG A 17 -5.54 14.70 0.06
CA ARG A 17 -5.48 13.43 -0.70
C ARG A 17 -5.56 12.24 0.26
N TYR A 18 -5.77 11.04 -0.25
CA TYR A 18 -5.81 9.85 0.60
C TYR A 18 -4.45 9.56 1.24
N ASP A 19 -4.44 9.43 2.57
CA ASP A 19 -3.27 9.00 3.34
C ASP A 19 -3.16 7.47 3.31
N VAL A 20 -2.68 6.96 2.16
CA VAL A 20 -2.56 5.52 1.88
C VAL A 20 -1.45 4.90 2.74
N GLN A 21 -1.81 3.95 3.59
CA GLN A 21 -0.89 3.20 4.43
C GLN A 21 -0.08 2.18 3.61
N ARG A 22 0.96 1.60 4.22
CA ARG A 22 1.88 0.64 3.57
C ARG A 22 1.21 -0.66 3.11
N ASN A 23 0.06 -1.00 3.68
CA ASN A 23 -0.79 -2.12 3.28
C ASN A 23 -1.91 -1.70 2.33
N TYR A 24 -1.83 -0.51 1.73
CA TYR A 24 -2.79 0.05 0.78
C TYR A 24 -4.15 0.44 1.39
N SER A 25 -4.30 0.47 2.71
CA SER A 25 -5.52 0.96 3.35
C SER A 25 -5.59 2.49 3.38
N ILE A 26 -6.80 3.02 3.29
CA ILE A 26 -7.11 4.47 3.35
C ILE A 26 -8.04 4.81 4.52
N ASP A 27 -8.26 3.86 5.43
CA ASP A 27 -9.07 4.04 6.62
C ASP A 27 -8.27 3.68 7.87
N TYR A 28 -8.88 3.88 9.03
CA TYR A 28 -8.24 3.60 10.32
C TYR A 28 -8.27 2.13 10.73
N HIS A 29 -9.04 1.28 10.04
CA HIS A 29 -9.33 -0.09 10.46
C HIS A 29 -8.92 -1.16 9.43
N ASN A 30 -8.19 -0.79 8.37
CA ASN A 30 -7.77 -1.70 7.29
C ASN A 30 -8.97 -2.41 6.62
N GLN A 31 -10.02 -1.65 6.33
CA GLN A 31 -11.24 -2.15 5.69
C GLN A 31 -11.43 -1.58 4.29
N ILE A 32 -10.85 -0.40 4.03
CA ILE A 32 -11.00 0.30 2.75
C ILE A 32 -9.62 0.34 2.11
N PHE A 33 -9.48 -0.36 0.99
CA PHE A 33 -8.23 -0.45 0.24
C PHE A 33 -8.37 0.27 -1.09
N VAL A 34 -7.26 0.83 -1.56
CA VAL A 34 -7.20 1.45 -2.88
C VAL A 34 -6.20 0.71 -3.76
N GLN A 35 -6.50 0.68 -5.06
CA GLN A 35 -5.62 0.13 -6.09
C GLN A 35 -5.31 1.26 -7.06
N ASN A 36 -4.02 1.46 -7.38
CA ASN A 36 -3.58 2.40 -8.41
C ASN A 36 -3.86 3.89 -8.10
N ALA A 37 -4.00 4.25 -6.83
CA ALA A 37 -4.13 5.65 -6.39
C ALA A 37 -2.93 6.13 -5.57
N GLU A 38 -1.99 5.24 -5.22
CA GLU A 38 -0.84 5.51 -4.34
C GLU A 38 0.37 6.21 -4.98
N LEU A 39 0.19 6.98 -6.08
CA LEU A 39 1.29 7.66 -6.79
C LEU A 39 2.10 8.60 -5.87
N HIS A 40 1.46 9.14 -4.84
CA HIS A 40 2.02 10.12 -3.92
C HIS A 40 2.63 9.52 -2.63
N THR A 41 2.39 8.24 -2.32
CA THR A 41 2.91 7.58 -1.10
C THR A 41 3.82 6.38 -1.37
N HIS A 42 3.66 5.67 -2.50
CA HIS A 42 4.45 4.48 -2.84
C HIS A 42 5.35 4.65 -4.07
N GLY A 43 5.45 5.86 -4.60
CA GLY A 43 6.36 6.19 -5.70
C GLY A 43 5.97 5.59 -7.05
N PHE A 44 6.87 5.79 -8.02
CA PHE A 44 6.66 5.65 -9.48
C PHE A 44 6.24 4.25 -9.98
N VAL A 45 6.21 3.22 -9.11
CA VAL A 45 5.88 1.82 -9.44
C VAL A 45 4.38 1.52 -9.44
N THR A 46 3.54 2.50 -9.11
CA THR A 46 2.08 2.33 -8.96
C THR A 46 1.34 1.81 -10.21
N PRO A 47 1.67 2.22 -11.46
CA PRO A 47 1.04 1.70 -12.66
C PRO A 47 1.73 0.45 -13.25
N ASP A 48 2.75 -0.10 -12.59
CA ASP A 48 3.52 -1.23 -13.10
C ASP A 48 2.73 -2.54 -12.94
N LEU A 49 2.36 -3.15 -14.07
CA LEU A 49 1.73 -4.48 -14.10
C LEU A 49 2.60 -5.56 -13.43
N GLY A 50 3.93 -5.39 -13.41
CA GLY A 50 4.86 -6.28 -12.74
C GLY A 50 4.69 -6.31 -11.21
N MET A 51 4.19 -5.22 -10.61
CA MET A 51 3.96 -5.12 -9.16
C MET A 51 2.52 -5.43 -8.74
N ALA A 52 1.63 -5.71 -9.70
CA ALA A 52 0.22 -6.02 -9.41
C ALA A 52 0.08 -7.31 -8.57
N CYS A 53 0.87 -8.36 -8.89
CA CYS A 53 0.88 -9.60 -8.13
C CYS A 53 1.34 -9.38 -6.68
N TYR A 54 2.42 -8.61 -6.48
CA TYR A 54 2.90 -8.23 -5.15
C TYR A 54 1.82 -7.53 -4.33
N ARG A 55 1.14 -6.52 -4.92
CA ARG A 55 0.05 -5.79 -4.26
C ARG A 55 -1.12 -6.70 -3.89
N ASN A 56 -1.53 -7.58 -4.80
CA ASN A 56 -2.63 -8.53 -4.55
C ASN A 56 -2.28 -9.52 -3.44
N SER A 57 -1.03 -10.00 -3.37
CA SER A 57 -0.57 -10.87 -2.28
C SER A 57 -0.63 -10.18 -0.92
N VAL A 58 -0.23 -8.90 -0.86
CA VAL A 58 -0.35 -8.09 0.37
C VAL A 58 -1.81 -7.92 0.78
N LEU A 59 -2.71 -7.57 -0.16
CA LEU A 59 -4.13 -7.42 0.15
C LEU A 59 -4.78 -8.71 0.65
N LEU A 60 -4.47 -9.85 0.02
CA LEU A 60 -4.99 -11.14 0.47
C LEU A 60 -4.50 -11.48 1.87
N ARG A 61 -3.27 -11.11 2.22
CA ARG A 61 -2.75 -11.28 3.58
C ARG A 61 -3.55 -10.47 4.60
N GLU A 62 -3.84 -9.21 4.29
CA GLU A 62 -4.65 -8.37 5.19
C GLU A 62 -6.08 -8.89 5.32
N LEU A 63 -6.71 -9.29 4.21
CA LEU A 63 -8.09 -9.77 4.18
C LEU A 63 -8.27 -11.12 4.89
N THR A 64 -7.29 -12.01 4.78
CA THR A 64 -7.39 -13.39 5.32
C THR A 64 -6.67 -13.58 6.64
N GLY A 65 -5.89 -12.59 7.09
CA GLY A 65 -5.04 -12.68 8.28
C GLY A 65 -3.85 -13.64 8.16
N ARG A 66 -3.58 -14.20 6.97
CA ARG A 66 -2.48 -15.14 6.73
C ARG A 66 -1.83 -14.90 5.38
N GLU A 67 -0.55 -15.23 5.25
CA GLU A 67 0.17 -15.10 3.97
C GLU A 67 -0.28 -16.21 3.00
N VAL A 68 -1.23 -15.90 2.12
CA VAL A 68 -1.80 -16.85 1.13
C VAL A 68 -0.83 -17.11 -0.03
N TYR A 69 -0.12 -16.06 -0.45
CA TYR A 69 0.95 -16.11 -1.42
C TYR A 69 2.22 -15.55 -0.77
N PRO A 70 3.39 -16.18 -0.95
CA PRO A 70 4.63 -15.67 -0.40
C PRO A 70 4.91 -14.27 -0.94
N ILE A 71 5.35 -13.36 -0.07
CA ILE A 71 5.66 -11.97 -0.42
C ILE A 71 7.16 -11.74 -0.27
N GLU A 72 7.87 -11.59 -1.39
CA GLU A 72 9.30 -11.33 -1.39
C GLU A 72 9.62 -9.95 -0.80
N ARG A 73 10.52 -9.92 0.18
CA ARG A 73 10.92 -8.69 0.89
C ARG A 73 12.29 -8.15 0.47
N GLN A 74 13.13 -8.99 -0.15
CA GLN A 74 14.48 -8.66 -0.55
C GLN A 74 14.82 -9.35 -1.86
N ILE A 75 14.60 -8.64 -2.96
CA ILE A 75 14.90 -9.11 -4.34
C ILE A 75 16.08 -8.36 -4.97
N ALA A 76 16.44 -7.19 -4.42
CA ALA A 76 17.51 -6.36 -4.94
C ALA A 76 18.85 -6.74 -4.28
N PHE A 77 19.90 -6.82 -5.10
CA PHE A 77 21.29 -6.91 -4.60
C PHE A 77 21.73 -5.63 -3.86
N GLN A 78 21.08 -4.50 -4.13
CA GLN A 78 21.38 -3.21 -3.54
C GLN A 78 20.72 -3.06 -2.16
N THR A 79 21.41 -2.37 -1.24
CA THR A 79 20.83 -1.94 0.04
C THR A 79 20.46 -0.47 -0.07
N PHE A 80 19.16 -0.17 -0.06
CA PHE A 80 18.65 1.20 -0.10
C PHE A 80 18.78 1.99 1.21
N PRO A 81 18.51 1.42 2.41
CA PRO A 81 18.71 2.17 3.65
C PRO A 81 20.21 2.30 3.98
N ALA A 82 20.58 3.37 4.69
CA ALA A 82 21.94 3.52 5.20
C ALA A 82 22.27 2.35 6.14
N LYS A 83 23.38 1.67 5.87
CA LYS A 83 23.88 0.55 6.68
C LYS A 83 25.26 0.92 7.21
N SER A 84 25.40 1.02 8.52
CA SER A 84 26.71 1.17 9.18
C SER A 84 27.39 -0.19 9.23
N GLU A 85 28.67 -0.27 8.88
CA GLU A 85 29.50 -1.44 9.13
C GLU A 85 30.01 -1.40 10.57
N HIS A 86 29.93 -2.54 11.27
CA HIS A 86 30.54 -2.77 12.56
C HIS A 86 31.84 -3.56 12.37
#